data_AF-A0A519VNJ1-F1
#
_entry.id   AF-A0A519VNJ1-F1
#
_cell.length_a   1.000
_cell.length_b   1.000
_cell.length_c   1.000
_cell.angle_alpha   90.00
_cell.angle_beta   90.00
_cell.angle_gamma   90.00
#
_symmetry.space_group_name_H-M   'P 1'
#
loop_
_entity.id
_entity.type
_entity.pdbx_description
1 polymer ?
#
loop_
_entity_poly.entity_id
_entity_poly.type
_entity_poly.pdbx_seq_one_letter_code
_entity_poly.pdbx_strand_id
1 'polypeptide(L)'
;MRYFSPLFLVFSLLALAARAQGVAYGDWQLHLPANHPRTLADAGDRLYVADESSFYYYDKALNTTQRLSRRDGLSDVGVSAVAYDADSRRVIIAYQNGNLDLLGPDGTVKNVTDVLRKTTQVSKA
;
A
#
# COMPACT_ATOMS: atom_id res chain seq x y z
N MET A 1 23.58 -44.82 -34.20
CA MET A 1 24.03 -43.53 -33.63
C MET A 1 22.82 -42.86 -33.01
N ARG A 2 22.79 -42.66 -31.69
CA ARG A 2 21.62 -42.10 -30.99
C ARG A 2 21.62 -40.58 -31.22
N TYR A 3 20.68 -40.08 -32.01
CA TYR A 3 20.56 -38.65 -32.28
C TYR A 3 20.15 -37.91 -31.00
N PHE A 4 21.04 -37.06 -30.50
CA PHE A 4 20.73 -36.18 -29.38
C PHE A 4 19.87 -35.03 -29.93
N SER A 5 18.61 -34.92 -29.47
CA SER A 5 17.70 -33.88 -29.98
C SER A 5 18.12 -32.51 -29.44
N PRO A 6 18.54 -31.56 -30.29
CA PRO A 6 18.94 -30.22 -29.86
C PRO A 6 17.76 -29.44 -29.25
N LEU A 7 16.52 -29.82 -29.60
CA LEU A 7 15.29 -29.23 -29.05
C LEU A 7 15.19 -29.44 -27.53
N PHE A 8 15.64 -30.59 -27.03
CA PHE A 8 15.63 -30.90 -25.61
C PHE A 8 16.62 -30.05 -24.82
N LEU A 9 17.75 -29.71 -25.45
CA LEU A 9 18.78 -28.86 -24.86
C LEU A 9 18.32 -27.40 -24.78
N VAL A 10 17.68 -26.92 -25.84
CA VAL A 10 17.06 -25.58 -25.88
C VAL A 10 15.96 -25.44 -24.84
N PHE A 11 15.09 -26.46 -24.72
CA PHE A 11 14.03 -26.46 -23.71
C PHE A 11 14.57 -26.46 -22.28
N SER A 12 15.64 -27.23 -22.02
CA SER A 12 16.33 -27.25 -20.73
C SER A 12 16.95 -25.88 -20.37
N LEU A 13 17.56 -25.19 -21.34
CA LEU A 13 18.12 -23.85 -21.15
C LEU A 13 17.06 -22.79 -20.84
N LEU A 14 15.89 -22.87 -21.48
CA LEU A 14 14.75 -21.98 -21.22
C LEU A 14 14.18 -22.18 -19.80
N ALA A 15 14.18 -23.42 -19.29
CA ALA A 15 13.70 -23.72 -17.95
C ALA A 15 14.56 -23.08 -16.83
N LEU A 16 15.88 -22.92 -17.04
CA LEU A 16 16.76 -22.25 -16.07
C LEU A 16 16.51 -20.73 -15.99
N ALA A 17 15.91 -20.12 -17.02
CA ALA A 17 15.59 -18.70 -17.02
C ALA A 17 14.25 -18.38 -16.33
N ALA A 18 13.46 -19.40 -16.00
CA ALA A 18 12.17 -19.21 -15.33
C ALA A 18 12.38 -18.74 -13.88
N ARG A 19 11.88 -17.54 -13.56
CA ARG A 19 11.84 -17.02 -12.18
C ARG A 19 10.41 -17.12 -11.66
N ALA A 20 10.15 -18.10 -10.80
CA ALA A 20 8.82 -18.41 -10.28
C ALA A 20 8.57 -17.96 -8.82
N GLN A 21 9.51 -17.27 -8.19
CA GLN A 21 9.46 -16.96 -6.76
C GLN A 21 9.11 -15.48 -6.56
N GLY A 22 7.81 -15.15 -6.66
CA GLY A 22 7.32 -13.78 -6.49
C GLY A 22 7.01 -13.40 -5.03
N VAL A 23 6.95 -14.37 -4.12
CA VAL A 23 6.60 -14.15 -2.71
C VAL A 23 7.41 -15.10 -1.83
N ALA A 24 8.02 -14.59 -0.77
CA ALA A 24 8.72 -15.42 0.20
C ALA A 24 7.72 -16.36 0.90
N TYR A 25 8.07 -17.64 1.02
CA TYR A 25 7.28 -18.60 1.78
C TYR A 25 7.14 -18.11 3.24
N GLY A 26 5.91 -17.83 3.68
CA GLY A 26 5.60 -17.38 5.05
C GLY A 26 4.96 -16.00 5.15
N ASP A 27 4.91 -15.24 4.06
CA ASP A 27 4.21 -13.95 4.06
C ASP A 27 2.69 -14.15 3.96
N TRP A 28 1.99 -13.91 5.06
CA TRP A 28 0.54 -13.76 5.03
C TRP A 28 0.17 -12.56 4.13
N GLN A 29 -0.41 -12.84 2.97
CA GLN A 29 -0.95 -11.83 2.06
C GLN A 29 -2.48 -11.79 2.22
N LEU A 30 -3.00 -10.62 2.61
CA LEU A 30 -4.43 -10.43 2.81
C LEU A 30 -5.02 -9.80 1.53
N HIS A 31 -5.89 -10.53 0.84
CA HIS A 31 -6.62 -10.08 -0.35
C HIS A 31 -7.97 -9.51 0.07
N LEU A 32 -7.99 -8.22 0.47
CA LEU A 32 -9.23 -7.53 0.79
C LEU A 32 -9.93 -7.08 -0.50
N PRO A 33 -11.26 -7.20 -0.62
CA PRO A 33 -11.98 -6.69 -1.77
C PRO A 33 -11.87 -5.16 -1.83
N ALA A 34 -11.23 -4.63 -2.87
CA ALA A 34 -11.13 -3.19 -3.12
C ALA A 34 -12.39 -2.63 -3.83
N ASN A 35 -13.58 -3.12 -3.46
CA ASN A 35 -14.79 -2.94 -4.26
C ASN A 35 -15.58 -1.67 -3.89
N HIS A 36 -15.23 -1.00 -2.79
CA HIS A 36 -15.95 0.16 -2.26
C HIS A 36 -14.99 1.26 -1.78
N PRO A 37 -14.29 1.95 -2.70
CA PRO A 37 -13.46 3.08 -2.33
C PRO A 37 -14.32 4.17 -1.68
N ARG A 38 -13.90 4.65 -0.50
CA ARG A 38 -14.62 5.65 0.28
C ARG A 38 -14.03 7.05 0.11
N THR A 39 -12.70 7.12 0.06
CA THR A 39 -11.96 8.37 -0.09
C THR A 39 -10.71 8.14 -0.92
N LEU A 40 -10.28 9.18 -1.62
CA LEU A 40 -9.08 9.14 -2.45
C LEU A 40 -8.32 10.47 -2.38
N ALA A 41 -7.02 10.41 -2.68
CA ALA A 41 -6.17 11.57 -2.85
C ALA A 41 -5.27 11.37 -4.07
N ASP A 42 -5.36 12.30 -5.01
CA ASP A 42 -4.47 12.33 -6.17
C ASP A 42 -3.14 12.98 -5.80
N ALA A 43 -2.06 12.22 -5.89
CA ALA A 43 -0.69 12.63 -5.57
C ALA A 43 0.22 12.55 -6.80
N GLY A 44 -0.28 12.99 -7.96
CA GLY A 44 0.48 12.98 -9.21
C GLY A 44 0.54 11.58 -9.80
N ASP A 45 1.69 10.91 -9.69
CA ASP A 45 1.89 9.56 -10.25
C ASP A 45 1.16 8.46 -9.48
N ARG A 46 0.72 8.76 -8.26
CA ARG A 46 0.00 7.82 -7.39
C ARG A 46 -1.37 8.35 -7.02
N LEU A 47 -2.37 7.48 -7.08
CA LEU A 47 -3.71 7.72 -6.53
C LEU A 47 -3.85 6.91 -5.24
N TYR A 48 -3.86 7.58 -4.09
CA TYR A 48 -4.08 6.94 -2.80
C TYR A 48 -5.57 6.74 -2.58
N VAL A 49 -5.96 5.56 -2.11
CA VAL A 49 -7.36 5.16 -1.95
C VAL A 49 -7.53 4.44 -0.62
N ALA A 50 -8.55 4.84 0.13
CA ALA A 50 -9.03 4.10 1.28
C ALA A 50 -10.43 3.54 1.00
N ASP A 51 -10.60 2.25 1.25
CA ASP A 51 -11.90 1.58 1.30
C ASP A 51 -12.27 1.22 2.75
N GLU A 52 -13.29 0.38 2.94
CA GLU A 52 -13.76 -0.06 4.25
C GLU A 52 -12.72 -0.77 5.11
N SER A 53 -11.79 -1.47 4.47
CA SER A 53 -10.91 -2.45 5.12
C SER A 53 -9.43 -2.26 4.77
N SER A 54 -9.14 -1.49 3.73
CA SER A 54 -7.84 -1.43 3.10
C SER A 54 -7.45 -0.01 2.69
N PHE A 55 -6.14 0.26 2.74
CA PHE A 55 -5.54 1.48 2.23
C PHE A 55 -4.46 1.08 1.23
N TYR A 56 -4.46 1.69 0.06
CA TYR A 56 -3.56 1.34 -1.02
C TYR A 56 -3.30 2.55 -1.90
N TYR A 57 -2.31 2.44 -2.78
CA TYR A 57 -2.17 3.36 -3.89
C TYR A 57 -2.19 2.63 -5.22
N TYR A 58 -2.75 3.29 -6.22
CA TYR A 58 -2.63 2.91 -7.62
C TYR A 58 -1.54 3.75 -8.27
N ASP A 59 -0.52 3.09 -8.81
CA ASP A 59 0.54 3.71 -9.60
C ASP A 59 0.04 3.89 -11.04
N LYS A 60 -0.10 5.14 -11.47
CA LYS A 60 -0.66 5.50 -12.78
C LYS A 60 0.31 5.23 -13.93
N ALA A 61 1.62 5.19 -13.65
CA ALA A 61 2.63 4.94 -14.67
C ALA A 61 2.75 3.43 -14.94
N LEU A 62 2.71 2.63 -13.87
CA LEU A 62 2.89 1.18 -13.94
C LEU A 62 1.56 0.42 -14.07
N ASN A 63 0.42 1.08 -13.87
CA ASN A 63 -0.92 0.47 -13.79
C ASN A 63 -0.99 -0.64 -12.73
N THR A 64 -0.33 -0.44 -11.59
CA THR A 64 -0.27 -1.42 -10.49
C THR A 64 -0.92 -0.87 -9.23
N THR A 65 -1.40 -1.77 -8.38
CA THR A 65 -1.92 -1.42 -7.05
C THR A 65 -1.01 -1.99 -5.98
N GLN A 66 -0.59 -1.16 -5.03
CA GLN A 66 0.15 -1.60 -3.86
C GLN A 66 -0.61 -1.24 -2.59
N ARG A 67 -0.86 -2.24 -1.76
CA ARG A 67 -1.49 -2.06 -0.46
C ARG A 67 -0.49 -1.54 0.57
N LEU A 68 -0.96 -0.64 1.42
CA LEU A 68 -0.22 -0.09 2.54
C LEU A 68 -0.88 -0.51 3.86
N SER A 69 -0.05 -0.83 4.84
CA SER A 69 -0.47 -1.39 6.12
C SER A 69 0.53 -1.02 7.22
N ARG A 70 0.26 -1.48 8.44
CA ARG A 70 1.21 -1.34 9.55
C ARG A 70 2.59 -1.97 9.27
N ARG A 71 2.65 -2.98 8.38
CA ARG A 71 3.94 -3.58 7.96
C ARG A 71 4.80 -2.60 7.16
N ASP A 72 4.15 -1.63 6.50
CA ASP A 72 4.77 -0.61 5.67
C ASP A 72 5.08 0.66 6.48
N GLY A 73 4.96 0.62 7.80
CA GLY A 73 5.27 1.72 8.71
C GLY A 73 4.07 2.58 9.13
N LEU A 74 2.86 2.29 8.64
CA LEU A 74 1.66 2.96 9.10
C LEU A 74 1.37 2.68 10.58
N SER A 75 0.86 3.67 11.29
CA SER A 75 0.65 3.63 12.73
C SER A 75 -0.66 2.94 13.11
N ASP A 76 -1.66 2.95 12.21
CA ASP A 76 -2.99 2.43 12.52
C ASP A 76 -3.73 1.78 11.34
N VAL A 77 -4.95 1.32 11.61
CA VAL A 77 -5.90 0.74 10.65
C VAL A 77 -7.20 1.55 10.64
N GLY A 78 -8.04 1.36 9.62
CA GLY A 78 -9.31 2.08 9.49
C GLY A 78 -9.10 3.54 9.10
N VAL A 79 -8.57 3.78 7.90
CA VAL A 79 -8.41 5.12 7.33
C VAL A 79 -9.79 5.72 7.09
N SER A 80 -10.05 6.90 7.67
CA SER A 80 -11.31 7.63 7.55
C SER A 80 -11.25 8.75 6.51
N ALA A 81 -10.08 9.36 6.32
CA ALA A 81 -9.84 10.39 5.31
C ALA A 81 -8.40 10.33 4.81
N VAL A 82 -8.20 10.74 3.56
CA VAL A 82 -6.86 10.89 2.95
C VAL A 82 -6.82 12.18 2.13
N ALA A 83 -5.72 12.90 2.21
CA ALA A 83 -5.47 14.11 1.42
C ALA A 83 -4.01 14.17 0.98
N TYR A 84 -3.73 14.85 -0.13
CA TYR A 84 -2.37 15.12 -0.58
C TYR A 84 -2.09 16.61 -0.47
N ASP A 85 -1.00 16.95 0.20
CA ASP A 85 -0.47 18.31 0.27
C ASP A 85 0.67 18.47 -0.74
N ALA A 86 0.43 19.27 -1.78
CA ALA A 86 1.37 19.45 -2.88
C ALA A 86 2.62 20.23 -2.45
N ASP A 87 2.50 21.17 -1.51
CA ASP A 87 3.60 22.03 -1.07
C ASP A 87 4.66 21.24 -0.30
N SER A 88 4.24 20.42 0.66
CA SER A 88 5.16 19.55 1.41
C SER A 88 5.41 18.20 0.74
N ARG A 89 4.67 17.89 -0.34
CA ARG A 89 4.68 16.60 -1.06
C ARG A 89 4.40 15.42 -0.12
N ARG A 90 3.37 15.55 0.71
CA ARG A 90 3.01 14.55 1.72
C ARG A 90 1.57 14.10 1.57
N VAL A 91 1.34 12.82 1.82
CA VAL A 91 -0.01 12.28 1.98
C VAL A 91 -0.36 12.31 3.47
N ILE A 92 -1.46 12.96 3.78
CA ILE A 92 -2.05 13.03 5.12
C ILE A 92 -3.06 11.90 5.22
N ILE A 93 -2.86 11.01 6.18
CA ILE A 93 -3.70 9.83 6.42
C ILE A 93 -4.35 10.00 7.77
N ALA A 94 -5.68 10.12 7.80
CA ALA A 94 -6.45 10.22 9.04
C ALA A 94 -7.15 8.89 9.33
N TYR A 95 -7.05 8.45 10.59
CA TYR A 95 -7.67 7.23 11.07
C TYR A 95 -8.99 7.51 11.80
N GLN A 96 -9.86 6.51 11.88
CA GLN A 96 -11.16 6.60 12.58
C GLN A 96 -11.03 7.00 14.05
N ASN A 97 -9.93 6.64 14.71
CA ASN A 97 -9.67 7.01 16.11
C ASN A 97 -9.06 8.41 16.29
N GLY A 98 -8.90 9.18 15.21
CA GLY A 98 -8.30 10.52 15.25
C GLY A 98 -6.77 10.53 15.27
N ASN A 99 -6.11 9.38 15.13
CA ASN A 99 -4.67 9.35 14.86
C ASN A 99 -4.40 9.85 13.43
N LEU A 100 -3.20 10.38 13.18
CA LEU A 100 -2.79 10.89 11.89
C LEU A 100 -1.39 10.38 11.52
N ASP A 101 -1.21 10.03 10.25
CA ASP A 101 0.12 9.76 9.67
C ASP A 101 0.41 10.74 8.52
N LEU A 102 1.66 11.17 8.44
CA LEU A 102 2.20 11.92 7.31
C LEU A 102 3.15 11.01 6.54
N LEU A 103 2.75 10.61 5.34
CA LEU A 103 3.56 9.80 4.44
C LEU A 103 4.34 10.70 3.48
N GLY A 104 5.67 10.61 3.55
CA GLY A 104 6.60 11.34 2.69
C GLY A 104 6.79 10.71 1.31
N PRO A 105 7.39 11.44 0.37
CA PRO A 105 7.63 10.96 -0.99
C PRO A 105 8.66 9.82 -1.06
N ASP A 106 9.50 9.69 -0.03
CA ASP A 106 10.48 8.63 0.17
C ASP A 106 9.90 7.38 0.88
N GLY A 107 8.60 7.39 1.18
CA GLY A 107 7.93 6.33 1.91
C GLY A 107 8.05 6.44 3.44
N THR A 108 8.70 7.48 3.97
CA THR A 108 8.79 7.67 5.43
C THR A 108 7.43 8.02 6.03
N VAL A 109 7.10 7.39 7.15
CA VAL A 109 5.86 7.65 7.89
C VAL A 109 6.19 8.39 9.18
N LYS A 110 5.55 9.55 9.38
CA LYS A 110 5.61 10.30 10.64
C LYS A 110 4.23 10.32 11.29
N ASN A 111 4.14 9.74 12.48
CA ASN A 111 2.92 9.73 13.27
C ASN A 111 2.69 11.06 14.02
N VAL A 112 1.44 11.52 14.06
CA VAL A 112 0.98 12.72 14.76
C VAL A 112 -0.21 12.34 15.63
N THR A 113 -0.03 12.40 16.96
CA THR A 113 -0.98 11.85 17.94
C THR A 113 -1.75 12.92 18.71
N ASP A 114 -1.55 14.19 18.38
CA ASP A 114 -2.10 15.33 19.10
C ASP A 114 -3.62 15.30 19.17
N VAL A 115 -4.28 14.96 18.04
CA VAL A 115 -5.75 14.81 17.98
C VAL A 115 -6.21 13.56 18.73
N LEU A 116 -5.54 12.42 18.52
CA LEU A 116 -5.82 11.16 19.23
C LEU A 116 -5.77 11.32 20.75
N ARG A 117 -4.81 12.10 21.27
CA ARG A 117 -4.59 12.30 22.71
C ARG A 117 -5.43 13.42 23.31
N LYS A 118 -6.15 14.19 22.49
CA LYS A 118 -6.95 15.30 22.97
C LYS A 118 -8.12 14.76 23.79
N THR A 119 -8.11 15.03 25.10
CA THR A 119 -9.26 14.71 25.96
C THR A 119 -10.48 15.49 25.44
N THR A 120 -11.51 14.77 25.02
CA THR A 120 -12.79 15.37 24.69
C THR A 120 -13.38 15.93 25.98
N GLN A 121 -13.27 17.24 26.19
CA GLN A 121 -14.08 17.90 27.21
C GLN A 121 -15.53 17.74 26.78
N VAL A 122 -16.26 16.85 27.43
CA VAL A 122 -17.72 16.83 27.37
C VAL A 122 -18.16 18.21 27.86
N SER A 123 -18.80 19.00 26.99
CA SER A 123 -19.36 20.28 27.39
C SER A 123 -20.34 20.03 28.53
N LYS A 124 -20.14 20.69 29.68
CA LYS A 124 -21.12 20.68 30.75
C LYS A 124 -22.45 21.20 30.19
N ALA A 125 -23.47 20.35 30.23
CA ALA A 125 -24.86 20.75 30.09
C ALA A 125 -25.29 21.62 31.28
#